data_AF-A0A520FE89-F1
#
_entry.id   AF-A0A520FE89-F1
#
_cell.length_a   1.000
_cell.length_b   1.000
_cell.length_c   1.000
_cell.angle_alpha   90.00
_cell.angle_beta   90.00
_cell.angle_gamma   90.00
#
_symmetry.space_group_name_H-M   'P 1'
#
loop_
_entity.id
_entity.type
_entity.pdbx_description
1 polymer ?
#
loop_
_entity_poly.entity_id
_entity_poly.type
_entity_poly.pdbx_seq_one_letter_code
_entity_poly.pdbx_strand_id
1 'polypeptide(L)' 'MHVVVGVGGGIAAYKSCALIRKFTENGHQVRVIPTASALEFVGRATFE' A
#
# COMPACT_ATOMS: atom_id res chain seq x y z
N MET A 1 5.48 -15.30 -5.25
CA MET A 1 4.10 -14.93 -5.66
C MET A 1 4.06 -13.44 -5.95
N HIS A 2 3.27 -13.03 -6.95
CA HIS A 2 3.06 -11.63 -7.28
C HIS A 2 1.76 -11.16 -6.62
N VAL A 3 1.82 -10.09 -5.84
CA VAL A 3 0.69 -9.57 -5.07
C VAL A 3 0.42 -8.13 -5.50
N VAL A 4 -0.82 -7.84 -5.88
CA VAL A 4 -1.26 -6.46 -6.17
C VAL A 4 -2.10 -5.97 -5.00
N VAL A 5 -1.74 -4.81 -4.45
CA VAL A 5 -2.44 -4.18 -3.33
C VAL A 5 -3.06 -2.86 -3.79
N GLY A 6 -4.39 -2.83 -3.91
CA GLY A 6 -5.13 -1.61 -4.14
C GLY A 6 -5.38 -0.84 -2.84
N VAL A 7 -5.14 0.48 -2.81
CA VAL A 7 -5.33 1.31 -1.60
C VAL A 7 -6.34 2.44 -1.86
N GLY A 8 -7.49 2.38 -1.19
CA GLY A 8 -8.52 3.43 -1.19
C GLY A 8 -8.26 4.52 -0.14
N GLY A 9 -8.95 5.66 -0.21
CA GLY A 9 -8.77 6.82 0.68
C GLY A 9 -9.50 6.76 2.03
N GLY A 10 -9.68 5.58 2.62
CA GLY A 10 -10.34 5.42 3.91
C GLY A 10 -9.39 5.51 5.10
N ILE A 11 -9.94 5.58 6.33
CA ILE A 11 -9.15 5.60 7.57
C ILE A 11 -8.19 4.41 7.69
N ALA A 12 -8.49 3.27 7.05
CA ALA A 12 -7.62 2.09 7.10
C ALA A 12 -6.38 2.20 6.19
N ALA A 13 -6.30 3.18 5.29
CA ALA A 13 -5.24 3.30 4.29
C ALA A 13 -3.83 3.39 4.91
N TYR A 14 -3.68 4.03 6.07
CA TYR A 14 -2.38 4.12 6.76
C TYR A 14 -1.87 2.75 7.23
N LYS A 15 -2.76 1.78 7.48
CA LYS A 15 -2.39 0.42 7.87
C LYS A 15 -1.93 -0.43 6.69
N SER A 16 -2.25 -0.03 5.46
CA SER A 16 -1.85 -0.77 4.26
C SER A 16 -0.34 -0.91 4.16
N CYS A 17 0.43 0.06 4.67
CA CYS A 17 1.90 0.00 4.69
C CYS A 17 2.41 -1.20 5.50
N ALA A 18 1.78 -1.51 6.64
CA ALA A 18 2.15 -2.66 7.46
C ALA A 18 1.84 -3.99 6.75
N LEU A 19 0.73 -4.04 6.00
CA LEU A 19 0.37 -5.21 5.19
C LEU A 19 1.36 -5.42 4.03
N ILE A 20 1.68 -4.35 3.30
CA ILE A 20 2.66 -4.36 2.20
C ILE A 20 4.01 -4.84 2.70
N ARG A 21 4.48 -4.27 3.82
CA ARG A 21 5.74 -4.68 4.46
C ARG A 21 5.77 -6.17 4.78
N LYS A 22 4.71 -6.71 5.39
CA LYS A 22 4.62 -8.15 5.71
C LYS A 22 4.69 -9.02 4.45
N PHE A 23 4.03 -8.63 3.36
CA PHE A 23 4.13 -9.40 2.11
C PHE A 23 5.53 -9.35 1.51
N THR A 24 6.18 -8.18 1.54
CA THR A 24 7.57 -8.02 1.07
C THR A 24 8.55 -8.84 1.91
N GLU A 25 8.43 -8.79 3.25
CA GLU A 25 9.27 -9.56 4.18
C GLU A 25 9.11 -11.09 3.98
N ASN A 26 7.93 -11.53 3.56
CA ASN A 26 7.67 -12.93 3.20
C ASN A 26 8.16 -13.32 1.79
N GLY A 27 8.92 -12.46 1.11
CA GLY A 27 9.53 -12.73 -0.20
C GLY A 27 8.54 -12.64 -1.36
N HIS A 28 7.41 -11.96 -1.20
CA HIS A 28 6.48 -11.73 -2.31
C HIS A 28 6.87 -10.46 -3.09
N GLN A 29 6.64 -10.48 -4.40
CA GLN A 29 6.78 -9.27 -5.22
C GLN A 29 5.47 -8.48 -5.14
N VAL A 30 5.51 -7.33 -4.46
CA VAL A 30 4.33 -6.52 -4.19
C VAL A 30 4.27 -5.31 -5.13
N ARG A 31 3.13 -5.09 -5.78
CA ARG A 31 2.83 -3.87 -6.53
C ARG A 31 1.66 -3.14 -5.87
N VAL A 32 1.86 -1.88 -5.51
CA VAL A 32 0.83 -1.06 -4.86
C VAL A 32 0.17 -0.16 -5.89
N ILE A 33 -1.16 -0.06 -5.87
CA ILE A 33 -1.96 0.82 -6.73
C ILE A 33 -2.85 1.68 -5.82
N PRO A 34 -2.39 2.86 -5.40
CA PRO A 34 -3.19 3.77 -4.59
C PRO A 34 -4.15 4.61 -5.43
N THR A 35 -5.29 4.96 -4.85
CA THR A 35 -6.19 6.01 -5.35
C THR A 35 -5.62 7.39 -5.06
N ALA A 36 -6.09 8.43 -5.77
CA ALA A 36 -5.70 9.81 -5.50
C ALA A 36 -5.95 10.21 -4.03
N SER A 37 -7.11 9.88 -3.48
CA SER A 37 -7.44 10.17 -2.08
C SER A 37 -6.56 9.40 -1.07
N ALA A 38 -6.09 8.19 -1.42
CA ALA A 38 -5.13 7.47 -0.58
C ALA A 38 -3.76 8.17 -0.55
N LEU A 39 -3.32 8.73 -1.69
CA LEU A 39 -2.10 9.51 -1.79
C LEU A 39 -2.17 10.81 -0.99
N GLU A 40 -3.34 11.46 -0.95
CA GLU A 40 -3.58 12.66 -0.14
C GLU A 40 -3.60 12.34 1.36
N PHE A 41 -4.20 11.20 1.74
CA PHE A 41 -4.36 10.82 3.14
C PHE A 41 -3.07 10.26 3.78
N VAL A 42 -2.39 9.33 3.11
CA VAL A 42 -1.19 8.65 3.63
C VAL A 42 0.12 9.35 3.20
N GLY A 43 0.04 10.24 2.21
CA GLY A 43 1.19 10.88 1.59
C GLY A 43 1.79 10.06 0.44
N ARG A 44 2.17 10.74 -0.64
CA ARG A 44 2.76 10.13 -1.85
C ARG A 44 4.07 9.40 -1.55
N ALA A 45 4.94 10.01 -0.74
CA ALA A 45 6.26 9.48 -0.38
C ALA A 45 6.21 8.10 0.30
N THR A 46 5.06 7.70 0.83
CA THR A 46 4.88 6.39 1.48
C THR A 46 4.79 5.24 0.46
N PHE A 47 4.45 5.53 -0.80
CA PHE A 47 4.22 4.52 -1.85
C PHE A 47 5.16 4.66 -3.06
N GLU A 48 6.16 5.56 -3.00
CA GLU A 48 7.25 5.69 -3.99
C GLU A 48 8.39 4.72 -3.69
#